data_AF-A0AAU6WR91-F1
#
_entry.id   AF-A0AAU6WR91-F1
#
_cell.length_a   1.000
_cell.length_b   1.000
_cell.length_c   1.000
_cell.angle_alpha   90.00
_cell.angle_beta   90.00
_cell.angle_gamma   90.00
#
_symmetry.space_group_name_H-M   'P 1'
#
loop_
_entity.id
_entity.type
_entity.pdbx_description
1 polymer ?
#
loop_
_entity_poly.entity_id
_entity_poly.type
_entity_poly.pdbx_seq_one_letter_code
_entity_poly.pdbx_strand_id
1 'polypeptide(L)'
;MPKIYFIIVTYNAMKWAEKCFTSLKLSSVPVQCIVVDNGSTDGTQKYITTNFPEIELIQSKENVGFGKANNIGIEKAYWEDADFFYLMNQDAWIYEDSVQKLLEVYQSYPNKKEIGILSPMHIDGTETKLDIFLKDILPGILNATEYSLMLLKII
;
A
#
# COMPACT_ATOMS: atom_id res chain seq x y z
N MET A 1 -5.27 -0.98 -18.72
CA MET A 1 -4.58 -1.52 -17.54
C MET A 1 -5.40 -1.15 -16.31
N PRO A 2 -5.45 -1.98 -15.26
CA PRO A 2 -6.21 -1.67 -14.05
C PRO A 2 -5.69 -0.39 -13.39
N LYS A 3 -6.59 0.43 -12.84
CA LYS A 3 -6.29 1.62 -12.04
C LYS A 3 -6.04 1.23 -10.59
N ILE A 4 -4.79 1.36 -10.14
CA ILE A 4 -4.35 0.90 -8.82
C ILE A 4 -3.96 2.12 -8.00
N TYR A 5 -4.72 2.36 -6.93
CA TYR A 5 -4.50 3.49 -6.04
C TYR A 5 -3.83 3.04 -4.76
N PHE A 6 -2.60 3.49 -4.54
CA PHE A 6 -1.96 3.44 -3.24
C PHE A 6 -2.56 4.50 -2.34
N ILE A 7 -3.05 4.08 -1.17
CA ILE A 7 -3.55 4.95 -0.12
C ILE A 7 -2.55 4.91 1.02
N ILE A 8 -1.92 6.06 1.29
CA ILE A 8 -0.87 6.17 2.31
C ILE A 8 -1.27 7.25 3.30
N VAL A 9 -1.32 6.87 4.57
CA VAL A 9 -1.56 7.82 5.67
C VAL A 9 -0.22 8.29 6.21
N THR A 10 0.03 9.60 6.22
CA THR A 10 1.28 10.17 6.75
C THR A 10 1.07 10.93 8.06
N TYR A 11 2.03 10.82 8.97
CA TYR A 11 2.21 11.68 10.14
C TYR A 11 3.70 11.72 10.50
N ASN A 12 4.33 12.87 10.28
CA ASN A 12 5.77 13.09 10.43
C ASN A 12 6.62 12.00 9.75
N ALA A 13 6.42 11.86 8.44
CA ALA A 13 6.96 10.80 7.61
C ALA A 13 8.35 11.08 7.03
N MET A 14 8.98 12.21 7.33
CA MET A 14 10.20 12.65 6.61
C MET A 14 11.32 11.61 6.60
N LYS A 15 11.42 10.80 7.65
CA LYS A 15 12.39 9.71 7.76
C LYS A 15 12.26 8.68 6.63
N TRP A 16 11.05 8.46 6.12
CA TRP A 16 10.72 7.36 5.21
C TRP A 16 10.22 7.83 3.84
N ALA A 17 9.75 9.08 3.75
CA ALA A 17 9.07 9.64 2.58
C ALA A 17 9.82 9.40 1.26
N GLU A 18 11.13 9.67 1.23
CA GLU A 18 11.93 9.47 0.02
C GLU A 18 11.88 8.03 -0.49
N LYS A 19 12.19 7.06 0.38
CA LYS A 19 12.23 5.64 0.01
C LYS A 19 10.82 5.13 -0.34
N CYS A 20 9.83 5.48 0.47
CA CYS A 20 8.43 5.09 0.27
C CYS A 20 7.92 5.54 -1.11
N PHE A 21 7.95 6.85 -1.38
CA PHE A 21 7.35 7.39 -2.61
C PHE A 21 8.20 7.12 -3.85
N THR A 22 9.53 7.04 -3.74
CA THR A 22 10.38 6.62 -4.86
C THR A 22 10.08 5.19 -5.29
N SER A 23 9.79 4.29 -4.35
CA SER A 23 9.43 2.90 -4.69
C SER A 23 8.18 2.78 -5.56
N LEU A 24 7.22 3.71 -5.39
CA LEU A 24 6.02 3.77 -6.23
C LEU A 24 6.35 4.23 -7.65
N LYS A 25 7.24 5.22 -7.81
CA LYS A 25 7.70 5.66 -9.14
C LYS A 25 8.43 4.57 -9.90
N LEU A 26 9.14 3.71 -9.18
CA LEU A 26 9.90 2.59 -9.75
C LEU A 26 9.04 1.35 -10.03
N SER A 27 7.73 1.38 -9.71
CA SER A 27 6.86 0.27 -10.02
C SER A 27 6.85 -0.02 -11.53
N SER A 28 6.98 -1.30 -11.87
CA SER A 28 6.89 -1.80 -13.25
C SER A 28 5.48 -1.66 -13.85
N VAL A 29 4.49 -1.39 -13.01
CA VAL A 29 3.09 -1.13 -13.39
C VAL A 29 2.76 0.32 -13.01
N PRO A 30 2.05 1.08 -13.86
CA PRO A 30 1.58 2.41 -13.49
C PRO A 30 0.65 2.34 -12.27
N VAL A 31 0.95 3.16 -11.25
CA VAL A 31 0.16 3.27 -10.03
C VAL A 31 -0.16 4.72 -9.73
N GLN A 32 -1.34 4.96 -9.16
CA GLN A 32 -1.70 6.25 -8.57
C GLN A 32 -1.40 6.23 -7.07
N CYS A 33 -1.21 7.41 -6.48
CA CYS A 33 -0.99 7.54 -5.04
C CYS A 33 -1.79 8.72 -4.48
N ILE A 34 -2.59 8.43 -3.47
CA ILE A 34 -3.28 9.41 -2.64
C ILE A 34 -2.67 9.33 -1.24
N VAL A 35 -2.10 10.45 -0.80
CA VAL A 35 -1.59 10.61 0.56
C VAL A 35 -2.59 11.39 1.39
N VAL A 36 -2.99 10.83 2.53
CA VAL A 36 -3.78 11.55 3.55
C VAL A 36 -2.86 11.90 4.71
N ASP A 37 -2.46 13.17 4.78
CA ASP A 37 -1.58 13.66 5.83
C ASP A 37 -2.38 14.07 7.09
N ASN A 38 -2.04 13.46 8.22
CA ASN A 38 -2.67 13.66 9.53
C ASN A 38 -2.06 14.82 10.32
N GLY A 39 -1.73 15.93 9.65
CA GLY A 39 -1.22 17.13 10.30
C GLY A 39 0.27 17.07 10.64
N SER A 40 1.10 16.57 9.72
CA SER A 40 2.56 16.55 9.89
C SER A 40 3.13 17.96 10.07
N THR A 41 4.13 18.08 10.94
CA THR A 41 4.82 19.34 11.27
C THR A 41 6.34 19.29 11.01
N ASP A 42 6.84 18.16 10.53
CA ASP A 42 8.28 17.92 10.29
C ASP A 42 8.76 18.28 8.88
N GLY A 43 7.87 18.80 8.03
CA GLY A 43 8.15 19.12 6.63
C GLY A 43 7.65 18.10 5.61
N THR A 44 7.04 16.98 6.05
CA THR A 44 6.52 15.91 5.17
C THR A 44 5.67 16.45 4.02
N GLN A 45 4.68 17.31 4.31
CA GLN A 45 3.76 17.86 3.32
C GLN A 45 4.50 18.64 2.21
N LYS A 46 5.46 19.50 2.60
CA LYS A 46 6.27 20.28 1.66
C LYS A 46 7.17 19.39 0.83
N TYR A 47 7.75 18.36 1.43
CA TYR A 47 8.61 17.42 0.74
C TYR A 47 7.84 16.64 -0.34
N ILE A 48 6.65 16.12 -0.03
CA ILE A 48 5.79 15.41 -0.98
C ILE A 48 5.43 16.31 -2.15
N THR A 49 4.85 17.49 -1.88
CA THR A 49 4.40 18.41 -2.94
C THR A 49 5.53 18.91 -3.84
N THR A 50 6.76 18.98 -3.33
CA THR A 50 7.93 19.45 -4.11
C THR A 50 8.55 18.33 -4.96
N ASN A 51 8.70 17.12 -4.40
CA ASN A 51 9.49 16.04 -5.04
C ASN A 51 8.61 14.98 -5.73
N PHE A 52 7.34 14.92 -5.37
CA PHE A 52 6.36 13.98 -5.87
C PHE A 52 5.06 14.71 -6.26
N PRO A 53 5.11 15.71 -7.18
CA PRO A 53 3.95 16.51 -7.57
C PRO A 53 2.82 15.69 -8.23
N GLU A 54 3.11 14.46 -8.68
CA GLU A 54 2.13 13.52 -9.18
C GLU A 54 1.29 12.84 -8.08
N ILE A 55 1.73 12.93 -6.81
CA ILE A 55 0.99 12.39 -5.67
C ILE A 55 -0.12 13.36 -5.28
N GLU A 56 -1.34 12.85 -5.18
CA GLU A 56 -2.45 13.63 -4.65
C GLU A 56 -2.35 13.70 -3.12
N LEU A 57 -2.10 14.89 -2.59
CA LEU A 57 -1.98 15.12 -1.15
C LEU A 57 -3.27 15.74 -0.57
N ILE A 58 -3.91 15.03 0.34
CA ILE A 58 -5.04 15.49 1.16
C ILE A 58 -4.50 15.86 2.55
N GLN A 59 -4.55 17.15 2.90
CA GLN A 59 -4.05 17.65 4.18
C GLN A 59 -5.18 17.75 5.20
N SER A 60 -5.12 16.94 6.26
CA SER A 60 -6.02 17.08 7.40
C SER A 60 -5.49 18.17 8.36
N LYS A 61 -6.40 19.00 8.88
CA LYS A 61 -6.05 20.06 9.86
C LYS A 61 -5.64 19.50 11.23
N GLU A 62 -6.10 18.29 11.52
CA GLU A 62 -5.86 17.56 12.76
C GLU A 62 -5.63 16.08 12.43
N ASN A 63 -5.06 15.33 13.38
CA ASN A 63 -4.93 13.89 13.22
C ASN A 63 -6.30 13.23 13.38
N VAL A 64 -6.88 12.77 12.28
CA VAL A 64 -8.22 12.16 12.25
C VAL A 64 -8.20 10.66 12.58
N GLY A 65 -7.03 10.09 12.88
CA GLY A 65 -6.81 8.67 13.11
C GLY A 65 -6.62 7.87 11.82
N PHE A 66 -5.92 6.74 11.93
CA PHE A 66 -5.48 5.93 10.78
C PHE A 66 -6.65 5.37 9.94
N GLY A 67 -7.67 4.80 10.58
CA GLY A 67 -8.80 4.20 9.86
C GLY A 67 -9.61 5.24 9.09
N LYS A 68 -9.90 6.40 9.70
CA LYS A 68 -10.62 7.49 9.05
C LYS A 68 -9.81 8.09 7.90
N ALA A 69 -8.50 8.26 8.09
CA ALA A 69 -7.62 8.74 7.02
C ALA A 69 -7.58 7.78 5.83
N ASN A 70 -7.50 6.46 6.06
CA ASN A 70 -7.61 5.48 4.98
C ASN A 70 -8.95 5.57 4.25
N ASN A 71 -10.07 5.68 4.98
CA ASN A 71 -11.39 5.80 4.37
C ASN A 71 -11.51 7.03 3.47
N ILE A 72 -10.93 8.17 3.87
CA ILE A 72 -10.88 9.38 3.03
C ILE A 72 -10.15 9.10 1.71
N GLY A 73 -9.00 8.43 1.78
CA GLY A 73 -8.23 8.08 0.57
C GLY A 73 -8.96 7.08 -0.32
N ILE A 74 -9.55 6.03 0.27
CA ILE A 74 -10.34 5.02 -0.47
C ILE A 74 -11.54 5.68 -1.14
N GLU A 75 -12.28 6.54 -0.44
CA GLU A 75 -13.44 7.24 -1.00
C GLU A 75 -13.03 8.08 -2.21
N LYS A 76 -11.91 8.82 -2.11
CA LYS A 76 -11.39 9.60 -3.24
C LYS A 76 -11.02 8.71 -4.43
N ALA A 77 -10.26 7.64 -4.21
CA ALA A 77 -9.90 6.69 -5.26
C ALA A 77 -11.14 6.02 -5.88
N TYR A 78 -12.16 5.69 -5.07
CA TYR A 78 -13.41 5.11 -5.55
C TYR A 78 -14.13 6.03 -6.53
N TRP A 79 -14.21 7.34 -6.21
CA TRP A 79 -14.80 8.34 -7.09
C TRP A 79 -13.96 8.63 -8.35
N GLU A 80 -12.72 8.14 -8.43
CA GLU A 80 -11.86 8.19 -9.62
C GLU A 80 -11.86 6.89 -10.45
N ASP A 81 -12.84 6.01 -10.18
CA ASP A 81 -13.03 4.70 -10.78
C ASP A 81 -11.80 3.78 -10.58
N ALA A 82 -11.24 3.73 -9.37
CA ALA A 82 -10.18 2.78 -9.05
C ALA A 82 -10.66 1.31 -9.19
N ASP A 83 -9.83 0.46 -9.79
CA ASP A 83 -10.06 -0.99 -9.85
C ASP A 83 -9.57 -1.68 -8.56
N PHE A 84 -8.48 -1.15 -7.97
CA PHE A 84 -7.88 -1.68 -6.74
C PHE A 84 -7.43 -0.57 -5.80
N PHE A 85 -7.60 -0.81 -4.51
CA PHE A 85 -7.02 -0.01 -3.43
C PHE A 85 -5.87 -0.79 -2.79
N TYR A 86 -4.71 -0.16 -2.67
CA TYR A 86 -3.56 -0.71 -1.96
C TYR A 86 -3.28 0.16 -0.73
N LEU A 87 -3.57 -0.35 0.46
CA LEU A 87 -3.29 0.36 1.71
C LEU A 87 -1.83 0.10 2.11
N MET A 88 -1.01 1.15 2.18
CA MET A 88 0.40 1.03 2.55
C MET A 88 0.77 2.04 3.63
N ASN A 89 1.57 1.62 4.60
CA ASN A 89 2.09 2.51 5.63
C ASN A 89 3.19 3.42 5.07
N GLN A 90 3.36 4.59 5.70
CA GLN A 90 4.38 5.57 5.33
C GLN A 90 5.85 5.08 5.46
N ASP A 91 6.08 4.00 6.22
CA ASP A 91 7.38 3.39 6.49
C ASP A 91 7.63 2.10 5.68
N ALA A 92 6.77 1.80 4.72
CA ALA A 92 6.91 0.68 3.79
C ALA A 92 7.31 1.14 2.39
N TRP A 93 7.87 0.23 1.61
CA TRP A 93 8.22 0.40 0.20
C TRP A 93 8.04 -0.93 -0.53
N ILE A 94 7.87 -0.86 -1.85
CA ILE A 94 7.69 -2.03 -2.71
C ILE A 94 8.92 -2.28 -3.58
N TYR A 95 9.11 -3.52 -4.02
CA TYR A 95 9.98 -3.82 -5.16
C TYR A 95 9.28 -3.47 -6.48
N GLU A 96 10.06 -3.22 -7.53
CA GLU A 96 9.57 -2.83 -8.85
C GLU A 96 8.49 -3.77 -9.39
N ASP A 97 8.59 -5.08 -9.14
CA ASP A 97 7.68 -6.12 -9.64
C ASP A 97 6.57 -6.54 -8.65
N SER A 98 6.47 -5.89 -7.48
CA SER A 98 5.53 -6.30 -6.42
C SER A 98 4.07 -6.25 -6.89
N VAL A 99 3.68 -5.14 -7.52
CA VAL A 99 2.32 -4.92 -8.03
C VAL A 99 2.04 -5.87 -9.20
N GLN A 100 3.02 -6.05 -10.10
CA GLN A 100 2.91 -6.98 -11.22
C GLN A 100 2.63 -8.41 -10.75
N LYS A 101 3.37 -8.91 -9.74
CA LYS A 101 3.15 -10.24 -9.16
C LYS A 101 1.78 -10.41 -8.53
N LEU A 102 1.28 -9.38 -7.83
CA LEU A 102 -0.08 -9.40 -7.27
C LEU A 102 -1.15 -9.46 -8.37
N LEU A 103 -0.95 -8.73 -9.46
CA LEU A 103 -1.84 -8.79 -10.61
C LEU A 103 -1.79 -10.16 -11.30
N GLU A 104 -0.63 -10.77 -11.46
CA GLU A 104 -0.49 -12.12 -12.04
C GLU A 104 -1.24 -13.16 -11.20
N VAL A 105 -1.12 -13.08 -9.87
CA VAL A 105 -1.90 -13.90 -8.95
C VAL A 105 -3.40 -13.66 -9.13
N TYR A 106 -3.85 -12.40 -9.13
CA TYR A 106 -5.26 -12.06 -9.33
C TYR A 106 -5.81 -12.57 -10.68
N GLN A 107 -5.01 -12.48 -11.75
CA GLN A 107 -5.43 -12.88 -13.09
C GLN A 107 -5.46 -14.40 -13.28
N SER A 108 -4.53 -15.11 -12.65
CA SER A 108 -4.44 -16.57 -12.73
C SER A 108 -5.48 -17.30 -11.86
N TYR A 109 -6.03 -16.62 -10.85
CA TYR A 109 -7.03 -17.21 -9.98
C TYR A 109 -8.37 -17.46 -10.71
N PRO A 110 -8.88 -18.71 -10.79
CA PRO A 110 -10.03 -19.05 -11.63
C PRO A 110 -11.33 -18.31 -11.28
N ASN A 111 -11.57 -18.05 -9.98
CA ASN A 111 -12.78 -17.38 -9.52
C ASN A 111 -12.46 -16.09 -8.75
N LYS A 112 -12.26 -15.00 -9.48
CA LYS A 112 -11.95 -13.67 -8.92
C LYS A 112 -12.95 -13.18 -7.86
N LYS A 113 -14.20 -13.66 -7.88
CA LYS A 113 -15.23 -13.28 -6.88
C LYS A 113 -14.99 -13.89 -5.49
N GLU A 114 -14.14 -14.91 -5.39
CA GLU A 114 -13.76 -15.51 -4.11
C GLU A 114 -12.60 -14.75 -3.43
N ILE A 115 -11.91 -13.89 -4.19
CA ILE A 115 -10.85 -13.04 -3.67
C ILE A 115 -11.49 -11.85 -2.95
N GLY A 116 -11.32 -11.80 -1.62
CA GLY A 116 -11.64 -10.62 -0.83
C GLY A 116 -10.49 -9.62 -0.83
N ILE A 117 -9.32 -10.05 -0.35
CA ILE A 117 -8.12 -9.22 -0.20
C ILE A 117 -6.92 -10.03 -0.67
N LEU A 118 -6.02 -9.41 -1.44
CA LEU A 118 -4.68 -9.92 -1.74
C LEU A 118 -3.65 -9.05 -1.03
N SER A 119 -2.65 -9.69 -0.42
CA SER A 119 -1.52 -9.00 0.20
C SER A 119 -0.22 -9.65 -0.25
N PRO A 120 0.83 -8.86 -0.53
CA PRO A 120 2.15 -9.44 -0.72
C PRO A 120 2.68 -9.94 0.62
N MET A 121 3.75 -10.72 0.54
CA MET A 121 4.51 -11.14 1.70
C MET A 121 5.37 -9.97 2.20
N HIS A 122 5.35 -9.70 3.51
CA HIS A 122 6.14 -8.61 4.09
C HIS A 122 7.51 -9.11 4.53
N ILE A 123 8.53 -8.36 4.13
CA ILE A 123 9.92 -8.55 4.53
C ILE A 123 10.24 -7.42 5.52
N ASP A 124 11.04 -7.70 6.54
CA ASP A 124 11.47 -6.69 7.50
C ASP A 124 12.32 -5.59 6.83
N GLY A 125 12.60 -4.51 7.56
CA GLY A 125 13.40 -3.39 7.04
C GLY A 125 14.85 -3.74 6.69
N THR A 126 15.33 -4.96 6.96
CA THR A 126 16.63 -5.45 6.48
C THR A 126 16.56 -6.03 5.08
N GLU A 127 15.35 -6.31 4.58
CA GLU A 127 15.08 -6.94 3.29
C GLU A 127 15.62 -8.38 3.18
N THR A 128 15.99 -9.00 4.31
CA THR A 128 16.56 -10.36 4.34
C THR A 128 15.69 -11.40 5.06
N LYS A 129 14.70 -10.96 5.84
CA LYS A 129 13.88 -11.85 6.67
C LYS A 129 12.42 -11.48 6.54
N LEU A 130 11.54 -12.49 6.60
CA LEU A 130 10.11 -12.26 6.78
C LEU A 130 9.87 -11.44 8.05
N ASP A 131 8.90 -10.54 7.97
CA ASP A 131 8.43 -9.77 9.12
C ASP A 131 8.14 -10.74 10.29
N ILE A 132 8.63 -10.37 11.47
CA ILE A 132 8.73 -11.25 12.64
C ILE A 132 7.33 -11.77 13.03
N PHE A 133 6.30 -10.93 12.88
CA PHE A 133 4.93 -11.29 13.24
C PHE A 133 4.25 -12.23 12.24
N LEU A 134 4.71 -12.29 10.98
CA LEU A 134 4.17 -13.24 10.00
C LEU A 134 4.50 -14.68 10.40
N LYS A 135 5.68 -14.93 10.96
CA LYS A 135 6.10 -16.29 11.35
C LYS A 135 5.19 -16.92 12.40
N ASP A 136 4.58 -16.11 13.25
CA ASP A 136 3.69 -16.57 14.33
C ASP A 136 2.23 -16.75 13.86
N ILE A 137 1.83 -16.06 12.78
CA ILE A 137 0.48 -16.15 12.18
C ILE A 137 0.40 -17.26 11.13
N LEU A 138 1.52 -17.53 10.45
CA LEU A 138 1.62 -18.51 9.35
C LEU A 138 1.62 -20.02 9.70
N PRO A 139 1.82 -20.52 10.95
CA PRO A 139 1.89 -21.97 11.19
C PRO A 139 0.62 -22.73 10.76
N GLY A 140 -0.53 -22.06 10.64
CA GLY A 140 -1.79 -22.64 10.16
C GLY A 140 -2.04 -22.52 8.64
N ILE A 141 -1.23 -21.75 7.91
CA ILE A 141 -1.46 -21.39 6.49
C ILE A 141 -0.47 -22.10 5.56
N LEU A 142 0.69 -22.52 6.06
CA LEU A 142 1.82 -23.06 5.27
C LEU A 142 1.63 -24.48 4.69
N ASN A 143 0.44 -25.09 4.79
CA ASN A 143 0.15 -26.34 4.06
C ASN A 143 -0.24 -26.11 2.59
N ALA A 144 -0.35 -24.85 2.14
CA ALA A 144 -0.51 -24.52 0.72
C ALA A 144 0.88 -24.22 0.12
N THR A 145 1.35 -25.08 -0.77
CA THR A 145 2.64 -25.04 -1.47
C THR A 145 2.80 -23.90 -2.49
N GLU A 146 2.22 -22.73 -2.27
CA GLU A 146 2.37 -21.56 -3.15
C GLU A 146 2.74 -20.32 -2.34
N TYR A 147 3.97 -19.85 -2.56
CA TYR A 147 4.68 -18.82 -1.79
C TYR A 147 4.17 -17.38 -1.99
N SER A 148 2.87 -17.15 -2.23
CA SER A 148 2.43 -15.83 -2.72
C SER A 148 1.02 -15.36 -2.33
N LEU A 149 0.26 -16.04 -1.46
CA LEU A 149 -1.06 -15.55 -1.06
C LEU A 149 -1.31 -15.56 0.44
N MET A 150 -1.58 -14.38 0.99
CA MET A 150 -2.44 -14.24 2.16
C MET A 150 -3.81 -13.73 1.67
N LEU A 151 -4.78 -14.63 1.51
CA LEU A 151 -6.19 -14.28 1.27
C LEU A 151 -6.90 -14.17 2.62
N LEU A 152 -7.04 -12.96 3.14
CA LEU A 152 -7.90 -12.69 4.31
C LEU A 152 -9.30 -12.37 3.80
N LYS A 153 -10.22 -13.33 3.93
CA LYS A 153 -11.65 -13.10 3.74
C LYS A 153 -12.22 -12.60 5.07
N ILE A 154 -12.28 -11.29 5.25
CA ILE A 154 -13.01 -10.67 6.36
C ILE A 154 -14.43 -10.39 5.86
N ILE A 155 -15.42 -10.97 6.54
CA ILE A 155 -16.86 -10.74 6.35
C ILE A 155 -17.28 -9.51 7.16
#